data_AF-A0A4R4X381-F1
#
_entry.id   AF-A0A4R4X381-F1
#
_cell.length_a   1.000
_cell.length_b   1.000
_cell.length_c   1.000
_cell.angle_alpha   90.00
_cell.angle_beta   90.00
_cell.angle_gamma   90.00
#
_symmetry.space_group_name_H-M   'P 1'
#
loop_
_entity.id
_entity.type
_entity.pdbx_description
1 polymer ?
#
loop_
_entity_poly.entity_id
_entity_poly.type
_entity_poly.pdbx_seq_one_letter_code
_entity_poly.pdbx_strand_id
1 'polypeptide(L)'
;MAVSLLAMALAATSWQCVAALCLLAAGHGLLTPSVSSLLAAAGSAGRRGARLGVGQSAGAAARMAGPAAAGLLFDLGAALPYLAGAASAVLAAATVLTAGQRTGNESIDEESEERA
;
A
#
# COMPACT_ATOMS: atom_id res chain seq x y z
N MET A 1 6.79 -2.51 -4.94
CA MET A 1 6.57 -1.05 -4.81
C MET A 1 7.69 -0.34 -4.06
N ALA A 2 8.02 -0.69 -2.81
CA ALA A 2 9.10 0.01 -2.09
C ALA A 2 10.45 -0.06 -2.83
N VAL A 3 10.81 -1.25 -3.34
CA VAL A 3 12.03 -1.49 -4.13
C VAL A 3 12.06 -0.66 -5.41
N SER A 4 10.94 -0.52 -6.11
CA SER A 4 10.88 0.28 -7.35
C SER A 4 11.00 1.77 -7.10
N LEU A 5 10.48 2.28 -5.97
CA LEU A 5 10.64 3.69 -5.59
C LEU A 5 12.08 4.01 -5.21
N LEU A 6 12.76 3.08 -4.52
CA LEU A 6 14.19 3.21 -4.24
C LEU A 6 15.03 3.14 -5.52
N ALA A 7 14.71 2.22 -6.44
CA ALA A 7 15.35 2.14 -7.75
C ALA A 7 15.17 3.43 -8.56
N MET A 8 14.03 4.11 -8.41
CA MET A 8 13.77 5.39 -9.08
C MET A 8 14.61 6.53 -8.51
N ALA A 9 14.89 6.51 -7.19
CA ALA A 9 15.75 7.52 -6.56
C ALA A 9 17.22 7.45 -7.03
N LEU A 10 17.69 6.28 -7.47
CA LEU A 10 19.04 6.09 -8.02
C LEU A 10 19.09 6.10 -9.55
N ALA A 11 17.95 6.29 -10.23
CA ALA A 11 17.89 6.23 -11.69
C ALA A 11 18.60 7.45 -12.29
N ALA A 12 19.72 7.22 -12.99
CA ALA A 12 20.49 8.25 -13.68
C ALA A 12 20.25 8.24 -15.19
N THR A 13 19.63 7.18 -15.74
CA THR A 13 19.42 7.00 -17.17
C THR A 13 17.93 6.75 -17.49
N SER A 14 17.45 7.28 -18.62
CA SER A 14 16.05 7.17 -19.08
C SER A 14 15.52 5.72 -19.12
N TRP A 15 16.37 4.76 -19.50
CA TRP A 15 15.99 3.34 -19.53
C TRP A 15 15.76 2.74 -18.13
N GLN A 16 16.52 3.19 -17.12
CA GLN A 16 16.37 2.74 -15.73
C GLN A 16 15.03 3.22 -15.15
N CYS A 17 14.59 4.43 -15.52
CA CYS A 17 13.27 4.93 -15.16
C CYS A 17 12.17 4.02 -15.71
N VAL A 18 12.22 3.67 -17.00
CA VAL A 18 11.21 2.78 -17.61
C VAL A 18 11.15 1.43 -16.89
N ALA A 19 12.31 0.82 -16.61
CA ALA A 19 12.36 -0.44 -15.89
C ALA A 19 11.74 -0.35 -14.48
N ALA A 20 12.06 0.70 -13.73
CA ALA A 20 11.52 0.91 -12.40
C ALA A 20 10.02 1.29 -12.41
N LEU A 21 9.54 1.96 -13.46
CA LEU A 21 8.11 2.22 -13.69
C LEU A 21 7.34 0.93 -13.98
N CYS A 22 7.89 0.01 -14.77
CA CYS A 22 7.29 -1.30 -15.01
C CYS A 22 7.14 -2.10 -13.71
N LEU A 23 8.18 -2.10 -12.87
CA LEU A 23 8.14 -2.75 -11.54
C LEU A 23 7.12 -2.09 -10.61
N LEU A 24 7.03 -0.76 -10.63
CA LEU A 24 6.04 -0.01 -9.86
C LEU A 24 4.62 -0.36 -10.31
N ALA A 25 4.37 -0.37 -11.61
CA ALA A 25 3.08 -0.69 -12.21
C ALA A 25 2.65 -2.13 -11.89
N ALA A 26 3.56 -3.10 -12.02
CA ALA A 26 3.31 -4.49 -11.65
C ALA A 26 2.93 -4.60 -10.16
N GLY A 27 3.68 -3.94 -9.28
CA GLY A 27 3.36 -3.87 -7.86
C GLY A 27 1.99 -3.23 -7.59
N HIS A 28 1.63 -2.17 -8.30
CA HIS A 28 0.34 -1.49 -8.17
C HIS A 28 -0.83 -2.34 -8.64
N GLY A 29 -0.64 -3.03 -9.76
CA GLY A 29 -1.63 -3.93 -10.33
C GLY A 29 -2.00 -5.07 -9.39
N LEU A 30 -1.03 -5.56 -8.60
CA LEU A 30 -1.27 -6.60 -7.60
C LEU A 30 -1.89 -6.04 -6.31
N LEU A 31 -1.47 -4.84 -5.88
CA LEU A 31 -1.93 -4.25 -4.62
C LEU A 31 -3.43 -3.93 -4.63
N THR A 32 -3.92 -3.40 -5.76
CA THR A 32 -5.31 -2.93 -5.91
C THR A 32 -6.36 -4.03 -5.68
N PRO A 33 -6.32 -5.17 -6.40
CA PRO A 33 -7.26 -6.27 -6.16
C PRO A 33 -7.05 -6.94 -4.79
N SER A 34 -5.81 -7.02 -4.30
CA SER A 34 -5.51 -7.59 -2.97
C SER A 34 -6.16 -6.79 -1.84
N VAL A 35 -5.99 -5.47 -1.85
CA VAL A 35 -6.60 -4.57 -0.87
C VAL A 35 -8.14 -4.62 -0.98
N SER A 36 -8.67 -4.56 -2.21
CA SER A 36 -10.12 -4.68 -2.42
C SER A 36 -10.69 -6.01 -1.90
N SER A 37 -9.96 -7.11 -2.07
CA SER A 37 -10.35 -8.42 -1.53
C SER A 37 -10.36 -8.43 -0.01
N LEU A 38 -9.33 -7.91 0.65
CA LEU A 38 -9.26 -7.80 2.12
C LEU A 38 -10.38 -6.92 2.70
N LEU A 39 -10.68 -5.77 2.05
CA LEU A 39 -11.81 -4.93 2.42
C LEU A 39 -13.18 -5.55 2.10
N ALA A 40 -13.24 -6.50 1.17
CA ALA A 40 -14.48 -7.23 0.90
C ALA A 40 -14.68 -8.43 1.85
N ALA A 41 -13.59 -9.05 2.29
CA ALA A 41 -13.58 -10.27 3.11
C ALA A 41 -13.76 -9.98 4.60
N ALA A 42 -13.27 -8.84 5.12
CA ALA A 42 -13.40 -8.58 6.55
C ALA A 42 -14.83 -8.17 7.01
N GLY A 43 -15.26 -8.70 8.15
CA GLY A 43 -16.55 -8.41 8.77
C GLY A 43 -17.77 -8.89 7.98
N SER A 44 -18.95 -8.44 8.40
CA SER A 44 -20.23 -8.92 7.86
C SER A 44 -20.58 -8.33 6.49
N ALA A 45 -21.30 -9.11 5.68
CA ALA A 45 -21.64 -8.80 4.28
C ALA A 45 -22.38 -7.46 4.12
N GLY A 46 -23.21 -7.05 5.09
CA GLY A 46 -23.97 -5.80 5.04
C GLY A 46 -23.11 -4.53 5.08
N ARG A 47 -21.86 -4.60 5.55
CA ARG A 47 -20.94 -3.45 5.63
C ARG A 47 -19.90 -3.39 4.51
N ARG A 48 -19.89 -4.38 3.61
CA ARG A 48 -18.91 -4.49 2.51
C ARG A 48 -18.84 -3.23 1.64
N GLY A 49 -20.00 -2.70 1.24
CA GLY A 49 -20.07 -1.48 0.42
C GLY A 49 -19.50 -0.25 1.12
N ALA A 50 -19.79 -0.07 2.42
CA ALA A 50 -19.24 1.03 3.20
C ALA A 50 -17.71 0.93 3.36
N ARG A 51 -17.17 -0.28 3.59
CA ARG A 51 -15.72 -0.52 3.70
C ARG A 51 -15.00 -0.24 2.38
N LEU A 52 -15.50 -0.80 1.28
CA LEU A 52 -14.97 -0.52 -0.05
C LEU A 52 -15.06 0.98 -0.37
N GLY A 53 -16.18 1.65 -0.01
CA GLY A 53 -16.35 3.09 -0.15
C GLY A 53 -15.29 3.90 0.60
N VAL A 54 -15.02 3.58 1.87
CA VAL A 54 -13.95 4.23 2.64
C VAL A 54 -12.58 4.01 1.98
N GLY A 55 -12.29 2.79 1.50
CA GLY A 55 -11.06 2.50 0.77
C GLY A 55 -10.91 3.31 -0.51
N GLN A 56 -11.98 3.44 -1.30
CA GLN A 56 -11.98 4.26 -2.51
C GLN A 56 -11.81 5.76 -2.21
N SER A 57 -12.47 6.28 -1.18
CA SER A 57 -12.32 7.67 -0.73
C SER A 57 -10.89 7.96 -0.26
N ALA A 58 -10.28 7.05 0.51
CA ALA A 58 -8.89 7.17 0.93
C ALA A 58 -7.94 7.18 -0.29
N GLY A 59 -8.18 6.30 -1.27
CA GLY A 59 -7.42 6.30 -2.53
C GLY A 59 -7.58 7.59 -3.34
N ALA A 60 -8.78 8.16 -3.39
CA ALA A 60 -9.03 9.44 -4.04
C ALA A 60 -8.32 10.59 -3.32
N ALA A 61 -8.37 10.63 -1.99
CA ALA A 61 -7.64 11.61 -1.19
C ALA A 61 -6.13 11.50 -1.42
N ALA A 62 -5.58 10.29 -1.47
CA ALA A 62 -4.17 10.07 -1.78
C ALA A 62 -3.79 10.56 -3.18
N ARG A 63 -4.67 10.41 -4.19
CA ARG A 63 -4.43 10.96 -5.54
C ARG A 63 -4.48 12.48 -5.61
N MET A 64 -5.22 13.14 -4.71
CA MET A 64 -5.23 14.61 -4.62
C MET A 64 -4.02 15.12 -3.83
N ALA A 65 -3.78 14.56 -2.65
CA ALA A 65 -2.72 15.01 -1.74
C ALA A 65 -1.32 14.58 -2.21
N GLY A 66 -1.20 13.43 -2.88
CA GLY A 66 0.07 12.86 -3.33
C GLY A 66 0.87 13.79 -4.22
N PRO A 67 0.31 14.28 -5.35
CA PRO A 67 1.00 15.23 -6.23
C PRO A 67 1.34 16.55 -5.54
N ALA A 68 0.43 17.07 -4.71
CA ALA A 68 0.68 18.31 -3.96
C ALA A 68 1.87 18.17 -3.00
N ALA A 69 1.90 17.09 -2.20
CA ALA A 69 3.02 16.80 -1.31
C ALA A 69 4.31 16.47 -2.08
N ALA A 70 4.22 15.72 -3.18
CA ALA A 70 5.37 15.37 -4.01
C ALA A 70 6.00 16.61 -4.67
N GLY A 71 5.19 17.57 -5.12
CA GLY A 71 5.67 18.84 -5.68
C GLY A 71 6.47 19.65 -4.67
N LEU A 72 5.95 19.82 -3.45
CA LEU A 72 6.66 20.51 -2.36
C LEU A 72 7.99 19.82 -2.01
N LEU A 73 8.02 18.50 -2.01
CA LEU A 73 9.25 17.74 -1.79
C LEU A 73 10.23 17.86 -2.96
N PHE A 74 9.71 17.93 -4.19
CA PHE A 74 10.54 18.06 -5.39
C PHE A 74 11.28 19.39 -5.43
N ASP A 75 10.66 20.49 -4.97
CA ASP A 75 11.30 21.81 -4.86
C ASP A 75 12.52 21.80 -3.91
N LEU A 76 12.51 20.93 -2.90
CA LEU A 76 13.63 20.72 -1.98
C LEU A 76 14.71 19.79 -2.56
N GLY A 77 14.39 18.99 -3.58
CA GLY A 77 15.31 18.06 -4.22
C GLY A 77 14.60 16.93 -4.98
N ALA A 78 15.08 16.64 -6.19
CA ALA A 78 14.45 15.68 -7.10
C ALA A 78 14.33 14.24 -6.56
N ALA A 79 15.18 13.84 -5.62
CA ALA A 79 15.16 12.51 -5.01
C ALA A 79 14.17 12.38 -3.82
N LEU A 80 13.82 13.49 -3.16
CA LEU A 80 12.98 13.51 -1.97
C LEU A 80 11.58 12.90 -2.17
N PRO A 81 10.81 13.19 -3.24
CA PRO A 81 9.49 12.59 -3.40
C PRO A 81 9.54 11.07 -3.52
N TYR A 82 10.59 10.52 -4.14
CA TYR A 82 10.79 9.08 -4.26
C TYR A 82 11.17 8.44 -2.93
N LEU A 83 12.05 9.08 -2.15
CA LEU A 83 12.44 8.62 -0.82
C LEU A 83 11.26 8.65 0.16
N ALA A 84 10.47 9.72 0.16
CA ALA A 84 9.26 9.81 0.97
C ALA A 84 8.22 8.74 0.56
N GLY A 85 8.05 8.52 -0.74
CA GLY A 85 7.24 7.42 -1.26
C GLY A 85 7.73 6.06 -0.77
N ALA A 86 9.03 5.78 -0.86
CA ALA A 86 9.61 4.53 -0.39
C ALA A 86 9.42 4.34 1.13
N ALA A 87 9.64 5.38 1.92
CA ALA A 87 9.41 5.36 3.37
C ALA A 87 7.93 5.08 3.70
N SER A 88 6.99 5.72 3.01
CA SER A 88 5.56 5.47 3.20
C SER A 88 5.16 4.02 2.87
N ALA A 89 5.74 3.44 1.81
CA ALA A 89 5.49 2.07 1.41
C ALA A 89 6.06 1.06 2.43
N VAL A 90 7.23 1.34 3.01
CA VAL A 90 7.82 0.53 4.09
C VAL A 90 6.97 0.61 5.35
N LEU A 91 6.52 1.81 5.75
CA LEU A 91 5.61 1.97 6.89
C LEU A 91 4.31 1.20 6.69
N ALA A 92 3.70 1.29 5.51
CA ALA A 92 2.51 0.51 5.18
C ALA A 92 2.78 -1.00 5.30
N ALA A 93 3.88 -1.49 4.73
CA ALA A 93 4.26 -2.90 4.85
C ALA A 93 4.47 -3.32 6.32
N ALA A 94 5.15 -2.50 7.12
CA ALA A 94 5.38 -2.76 8.54
C ALA A 94 4.06 -2.85 9.32
N THR A 95 3.10 -1.94 9.08
CA THR A 95 1.79 -1.98 9.74
C THR A 95 0.97 -3.21 9.37
N VAL A 96 1.06 -3.67 8.11
CA VAL A 96 0.38 -4.90 7.67
C VAL A 96 1.02 -6.12 8.30
N LEU A 97 2.35 -6.17 8.39
CA LEU A 97 3.06 -7.30 9.00
C LEU A 97 2.76 -7.41 10.50
N THR A 98 2.73 -6.29 11.24
CA THR A 98 2.40 -6.31 12.67
C THR A 98 0.93 -6.61 12.94
N ALA A 99 0.01 -6.15 12.09
CA ALA A 99 -1.41 -6.47 12.21
C ALA A 99 -1.71 -7.92 11.79
N GLY A 100 -1.02 -8.45 10.77
CA GLY A 100 -1.20 -9.82 10.28
C GLY A 100 -0.83 -10.88 11.32
N GLN A 101 0.02 -10.54 12.29
CA GLN A 101 0.39 -11.45 13.39
C GLN A 101 -0.76 -11.65 14.39
N ARG A 102 -1.80 -10.78 14.40
CA ARG A 102 -2.94 -10.90 15.33
C ARG A 102 -4.05 -11.80 14.79
N THR A 103 -4.33 -11.75 13.50
CA THR A 103 -5.39 -12.56 12.88
C THR A 103 -5.08 -14.06 12.86
N GLY A 104 -3.80 -14.45 12.85
CA GLY A 104 -3.39 -15.86 12.99
C GLY A 104 -3.53 -16.42 14.41
N ASN A 105 -3.66 -15.56 15.43
CA ASN A 105 -3.80 -16.00 16.82
C ASN A 105 -5.29 -16.21 17.22
N GLU A 106 -6.21 -15.44 16.64
CA GLU A 106 -7.66 -15.60 16.88
C GLU A 106 -8.24 -16.90 16.28
N SER A 107 -7.70 -17.37 15.15
CA SER A 107 -8.17 -18.63 14.52
C SER A 107 -7.80 -19.89 15.31
N ILE A 108 -6.82 -19.83 16.23
CA ILE A 108 -6.46 -20.96 17.10
C ILE A 108 -7.35 -20.99 18.35
N ASP A 109 -7.78 -19.83 18.85
CA ASP A 109 -8.68 -19.75 20.00
C ASP A 109 -10.10 -20.22 19.65
N GLU A 110 -10.66 -19.84 18.50
CA GLU A 110 -12.00 -20.29 18.07
C GLU A 110 -12.08 -21.82 17.87
N GLU A 111 -11.04 -22.45 17.30
CA GLU A 111 -11.03 -23.92 17.13
C GLU A 111 -10.84 -24.67 18.46
N SER A 112 -10.33 -24.00 19.49
CA SER A 112 -10.17 -24.57 20.85
C SER A 112 -11.43 -24.45 21.70
N GLU A 113 -12.24 -23.40 21.51
CA GLU A 113 -13.55 -23.22 22.17
C GLU A 113 -14.62 -24.12 21.55
N GLU A 114 -14.59 -24.37 20.24
CA GLU A 114 -15.56 -25.27 19.58
C GLU A 114 -15.32 -26.76 19.89
N ARG A 115 -14.15 -27.10 20.46
CA ARG A 115 -13.79 -28.47 20.87
C ARG A 115 -13.87 -28.73 22.38
N ALA A 116 -14.24 -27.74 23.18
CA ALA A 116 -14.39 -27.84 24.65
C ALA A 116 -15.87 -27.97 25.05
#